data_AF-A0A364L6R8-F1
#
_entry.id   AF-A0A364L6R8-F1
#
_cell.length_a   1.000
_cell.length_b   1.000
_cell.length_c   1.000
_cell.angle_alpha   90.00
_cell.angle_beta   90.00
_cell.angle_gamma   90.00
#
_symmetry.space_group_name_H-M   'P 1'
#
loop_
_entity.id
_entity.type
_entity.pdbx_description
1 polymer ?
#
loop_
_entity_poly.entity_id
_entity_poly.type
_entity_poly.pdbx_seq_one_letter_code
_entity_poly.pdbx_strand_id
1 'polypeptide(L)'
;MDSFKSSPLYPIEEVTPLDHQILRVGGSTSTLDQLPSRLQQSKSQRSLGLRDELEELAYENSYLKAELAWNKETRQVLMRLHGRTLEAVSSLREALTETTSQLRRCEERYLELWGIAPGCQNPEGMI
;
A
#
# COMPACT_ATOMS: atom_id res chain seq x y z
N MET A 1 23.23 28.37 37.77
CA MET A 1 22.62 28.71 36.47
C MET A 1 22.88 27.53 35.56
N ASP A 2 21.99 26.54 35.61
CA ASP A 2 22.19 25.29 34.87
C ASP A 2 21.70 25.51 33.44
N SER A 3 22.65 25.41 32.51
CA SER A 3 22.44 25.56 31.08
C SER A 3 21.57 24.40 30.58
N PHE A 4 20.33 24.71 30.19
CA PHE A 4 19.45 23.76 29.52
C PHE A 4 20.09 23.35 28.19
N LYS A 5 20.58 22.10 28.12
CA LYS A 5 20.99 21.50 26.85
C LYS A 5 19.73 21.22 26.03
N SER A 6 19.42 22.14 25.13
CA SER A 6 18.47 21.93 24.03
C SER A 6 18.94 20.73 23.22
N SER A 7 18.28 19.59 23.40
CA SER A 7 18.44 18.46 22.49
C SER A 7 17.68 18.82 21.22
N PRO A 8 18.29 18.70 20.02
CA PRO A 8 17.62 19.06 18.78
C PRO A 8 16.42 18.13 18.60
N LEU A 9 15.21 18.72 18.59
CA LEU A 9 14.00 18.01 18.19
C LEU A 9 14.20 17.55 16.74
N TYR A 10 13.96 16.26 16.47
CA TYR A 10 13.89 15.78 15.09
C TYR A 10 12.84 16.59 14.32
N PRO A 11 13.04 16.88 13.02
CA PRO A 11 12.14 17.71 12.25
C PRO A 11 10.72 17.17 12.32
N ILE A 12 9.79 18.03 12.74
CA ILE A 12 8.36 17.75 12.71
C ILE A 12 7.96 17.75 11.22
N GLU A 13 7.42 16.65 10.71
CA GLU A 13 6.64 16.73 9.46
C GLU A 13 5.40 17.57 9.77
N GLU A 14 5.35 18.77 9.23
CA GLU A 14 4.21 19.67 9.40
C GLU A 14 2.96 19.04 8.81
N VAL A 15 1.87 19.03 9.58
CA VAL A 15 0.56 18.55 9.13
C VAL A 15 0.14 19.40 7.93
N THR A 16 0.02 18.77 6.78
CA THR A 16 -0.30 19.47 5.54
C THR A 16 -1.82 19.71 5.44
N PRO A 17 -2.26 20.71 4.65
CA PRO A 17 -3.70 20.90 4.39
C PRO A 17 -4.40 19.67 3.80
N LEU A 18 -3.64 18.82 3.09
CA LEU A 18 -4.12 17.55 2.55
C LEU A 18 -4.43 16.55 3.68
N ASP A 19 -3.58 16.46 4.70
CA ASP A 19 -3.82 15.63 5.88
C ASP A 19 -5.13 16.04 6.56
N HIS A 20 -5.38 17.34 6.73
CA HIS A 20 -6.66 17.84 7.25
C HIS A 20 -7.87 17.40 6.42
N GLN A 21 -7.73 17.36 5.09
CA GLN A 21 -8.82 16.92 4.21
C GLN A 21 -9.06 15.41 4.31
N ILE A 22 -8.00 14.62 4.45
CA ILE A 22 -8.07 13.17 4.66
C ILE A 22 -8.77 12.85 6.00
N LEU A 23 -8.41 13.57 7.06
CA LEU A 23 -9.05 13.45 8.38
C LEU A 23 -10.56 13.72 8.33
N ARG A 24 -10.98 14.74 7.56
CA ARG A 24 -12.41 15.09 7.41
C ARG A 24 -13.24 14.02 6.71
N VAL A 25 -12.61 13.19 5.87
CA VAL A 25 -13.26 12.05 5.19
C VAL A 25 -13.16 10.77 6.04
N GLY A 26 -12.58 10.85 7.24
CA GLY A 26 -12.38 9.71 8.13
C GLY A 26 -11.17 8.84 7.76
N GLY A 27 -10.29 9.33 6.89
CA GLY A 27 -8.99 8.70 6.63
C GLY A 27 -7.94 9.16 7.65
N SER A 28 -6.83 8.44 7.73
CA SER A 28 -5.66 8.86 8.48
C SER A 28 -4.40 8.78 7.63
N THR A 29 -3.41 9.59 7.97
CA THR A 29 -2.08 9.58 7.35
C THR A 29 -1.05 9.34 8.44
N SER A 30 0.14 8.84 8.07
CA SER A 30 1.25 8.65 9.02
C SER A 30 1.66 9.92 9.76
N THR A 31 1.35 11.09 9.19
CA THR A 31 1.54 12.42 9.78
C THR A 31 0.49 12.74 10.85
N LEU A 32 -0.75 12.27 10.67
CA LEU A 32 -1.87 12.42 11.61
C LEU A 32 -1.81 11.38 12.73
N ASP A 33 -1.43 10.14 12.40
CA ASP A 33 -1.16 9.06 13.33
C ASP A 33 0.22 9.24 13.97
N GLN A 34 0.46 10.41 14.58
CA GLN A 34 1.68 10.66 15.33
C GLN A 34 1.88 9.53 16.33
N LEU A 35 3.08 8.94 16.32
CA LEU A 35 3.42 7.84 17.19
C LEU A 35 3.07 8.21 18.64
N PRO A 36 2.26 7.38 19.34
CA PRO A 36 1.88 7.62 20.73
C PRO A 36 3.09 7.84 21.66
N SER A 37 4.23 7.23 21.33
CA SER A 37 5.51 7.45 22.00
C SER A 37 5.99 8.90 21.95
N ARG A 38 5.81 9.61 20.83
CA ARG A 38 6.14 11.05 20.70
C ARG A 38 5.19 11.91 21.53
N LEU A 39 3.92 11.53 21.56
CA LEU A 39 2.88 12.19 22.35
C LEU A 39 3.12 11.96 23.86
N GLN A 40 3.73 10.84 24.23
CA GLN A 40 4.11 10.51 25.60
C GLN A 40 5.42 11.22 26.01
N GLN A 41 6.43 11.25 25.14
CA GLN A 41 7.68 12.00 25.37
C GLN A 41 7.45 13.50 25.58
N SER A 42 6.52 14.12 24.84
CA SER A 42 6.15 15.52 25.06
C SER A 42 5.41 15.75 26.38
N LYS A 43 4.74 14.72 26.94
CA LYS A 43 4.07 14.77 28.24
C LYS A 43 5.02 14.47 29.42
N SER A 44 6.06 13.67 29.21
CA SER A 44 7.01 13.21 30.24
C SER A 44 8.17 14.18 30.51
N GLN A 45 8.12 15.46 30.09
CA GLN A 45 9.13 16.50 30.37
C GLN A 45 9.20 16.92 31.87
N ARG A 46 9.15 15.97 32.80
CA ARG A 46 9.56 16.12 34.20
C ARG A 46 10.80 15.28 34.42
N SER A 47 11.77 15.82 35.15
CA SER A 47 12.95 15.08 35.60
C SER A 47 12.52 13.91 36.49
N LEU A 48 12.45 12.72 35.89
CA LEU A 48 12.11 11.46 36.56
C LEU A 48 13.34 10.90 37.28
N GLY A 49 13.12 10.23 38.41
CA GLY A 49 14.20 9.51 39.08
C GLY A 49 14.61 8.27 38.30
N LEU A 50 15.82 7.75 38.53
CA LEU A 50 16.36 6.55 37.83
C LEU A 50 15.42 5.33 37.85
N ARG A 51 14.62 5.17 38.91
CA ARG A 51 13.65 4.07 39.03
C ARG A 51 12.45 4.26 38.11
N ASP A 52 11.95 5.48 37.99
CA ASP A 52 10.82 5.80 37.13
C ASP A 52 11.24 5.72 35.65
N GLU A 53 12.48 6.12 35.35
CA GLU A 53 13.07 5.97 34.01
C GLU A 53 13.22 4.49 33.62
N LEU A 54 13.63 3.62 34.55
CA LEU A 54 13.70 2.18 34.32
C LEU A 54 12.30 1.58 34.05
N GLU A 55 11.29 2.03 34.79
CA GLU A 55 9.90 1.57 34.62
C GLU A 55 9.31 2.05 33.30
N GLU A 56 9.56 3.31 32.91
CA GLU A 56 9.17 3.85 31.61
C GLU A 56 9.84 3.09 30.46
N LEU A 57 11.15 2.82 30.57
CA LEU A 57 11.88 2.02 29.57
C LEU A 57 11.35 0.58 29.47
N ALA A 58 11.01 -0.06 30.59
CA ALA A 58 10.44 -1.40 30.59
C ALA A 58 9.06 -1.42 29.90
N TYR A 59 8.24 -0.40 30.17
CA TYR A 59 6.94 -0.21 29.53
C TYR A 59 7.09 0.02 28.03
N GLU A 60 7.94 0.95 27.61
CA GLU A 60 8.22 1.23 26.19
C GLU A 60 8.74 -0.01 25.47
N ASN A 61 9.66 -0.76 26.08
CA ASN A 61 10.20 -1.98 25.48
C ASN A 61 9.11 -3.05 25.26
N SER A 62 8.23 -3.23 26.25
CA SER A 62 7.09 -4.14 26.15
C SER A 62 6.12 -3.70 25.06
N TYR A 63 5.82 -2.41 24.99
CA TYR A 63 4.95 -1.83 23.98
C TYR A 63 5.53 -2.02 22.57
N LEU A 64 6.79 -1.66 22.35
CA LEU A 64 7.47 -1.80 21.05
C LEU A 64 7.54 -3.27 20.60
N LYS A 65 7.69 -4.22 21.53
CA LYS A 65 7.63 -5.66 21.22
C LYS A 65 6.26 -6.08 20.72
N ALA A 66 5.20 -5.64 21.39
CA ALA A 66 3.83 -5.92 20.98
C ALA A 66 3.53 -5.31 19.60
N GLU A 67 3.95 -4.07 19.39
CA GLU A 67 3.77 -3.37 18.10
C GLU A 67 4.54 -4.06 16.96
N LEU A 68 5.77 -4.49 17.22
CA LEU A 68 6.57 -5.23 16.24
C LEU A 68 5.95 -6.59 15.90
N ALA A 69 5.36 -7.28 16.88
CA ALA A 69 4.61 -8.51 16.65
C ALA A 69 3.38 -8.25 15.77
N TRP A 70 2.59 -7.23 16.10
CA TRP A 70 1.42 -6.82 15.32
C TRP A 70 1.78 -6.42 13.88
N ASN A 71 2.87 -5.68 13.69
CA ASN A 71 3.34 -5.30 12.36
C ASN A 71 3.75 -6.52 11.53
N LYS A 72 4.46 -7.49 12.14
CA LYS A 72 4.82 -8.75 11.49
C LYS A 72 3.59 -9.53 11.03
N GLU A 73 2.59 -9.67 11.89
CA GLU A 73 1.33 -10.36 11.58
C GLU A 73 0.59 -9.66 10.44
N THR A 74 0.46 -8.34 10.53
CA THR A 74 -0.19 -7.51 9.50
C THR A 74 0.50 -7.67 8.16
N ARG A 75 1.85 -7.63 8.13
CA ARG A 75 2.64 -7.84 6.91
C ARG A 75 2.39 -9.23 6.31
N GLN A 76 2.31 -10.27 7.12
CA GLN A 76 2.02 -11.62 6.64
C GLN A 76 0.62 -11.73 6.03
N VAL A 77 -0.39 -11.11 6.65
CA VAL A 77 -1.75 -11.06 6.09
C VAL A 77 -1.74 -10.32 4.75
N LEU A 78 -1.07 -9.17 4.68
CA LEU A 78 -0.98 -8.36 3.47
C LEU A 78 -0.30 -9.10 2.32
N MET A 79 0.80 -9.83 2.60
CA MET A 79 1.49 -10.64 1.59
C MET A 79 0.61 -11.77 1.06
N ARG A 80 -0.17 -12.43 1.92
CA ARG A 80 -1.12 -13.47 1.49
C ARG A 80 -2.24 -12.89 0.63
N LEU A 81 -2.77 -11.72 1.00
CA LEU A 81 -3.76 -11.02 0.20
C LEU A 81 -3.19 -10.67 -1.17
N HIS A 82 -1.97 -10.11 -1.21
CA HIS A 82 -1.29 -9.76 -2.44
C HIS A 82 -1.13 -10.98 -3.38
N GLY A 83 -0.69 -12.12 -2.84
CA GLY A 83 -0.60 -13.37 -3.61
C GLY A 83 -1.95 -13.77 -4.24
N ARG A 84 -3.03 -13.77 -3.44
CA ARG A 84 -4.38 -14.06 -3.94
C ARG A 84 -4.86 -13.08 -4.99
N THR A 85 -4.54 -11.80 -4.85
CA THR A 85 -4.92 -10.80 -5.86
C THR A 85 -4.19 -11.02 -7.19
N LEU A 86 -2.92 -11.42 -7.15
CA LEU A 86 -2.17 -11.76 -8.36
C LEU A 86 -2.75 -13.00 -9.05
N GLU A 87 -3.09 -14.04 -8.29
CA GLU A 87 -3.75 -15.25 -8.81
C GLU A 87 -5.10 -14.93 -9.45
N ALA A 88 -5.91 -14.08 -8.82
CA ALA A 88 -7.19 -13.65 -9.38
C ALA A 88 -6.98 -12.89 -10.70
N VAL A 89 -6.02 -11.95 -10.74
CA VAL A 89 -5.71 -11.17 -11.95
C VAL A 89 -5.18 -12.07 -13.07
N SER A 90 -4.32 -13.04 -12.77
CA SER A 90 -3.84 -13.98 -13.80
C SER A 90 -4.98 -14.82 -14.37
N SER A 91 -5.86 -15.34 -13.51
CA SER A 91 -7.00 -16.15 -13.96
C SER A 91 -7.97 -15.36 -14.85
N LEU A 92 -8.25 -14.09 -14.49
CA LEU A 92 -9.06 -13.20 -15.30
C LEU A 92 -8.39 -12.89 -16.64
N ARG A 93 -7.08 -12.66 -16.65
CA ARG A 93 -6.32 -12.42 -17.88
C ARG A 93 -6.38 -13.62 -18.81
N GLU A 94 -6.22 -14.83 -18.28
CA GLU A 94 -6.32 -16.07 -19.05
C GLU A 94 -7.71 -16.24 -19.68
N ALA A 95 -8.77 -16.06 -18.88
CA ALA A 95 -10.15 -16.11 -19.39
C ALA A 95 -10.41 -15.07 -20.49
N LEU A 96 -9.87 -13.86 -20.34
CA LEU A 96 -9.99 -12.81 -21.34
C LEU A 96 -9.24 -13.17 -22.63
N THR A 97 -8.04 -13.74 -22.53
CA THR A 97 -7.29 -14.20 -23.72
C THR A 97 -8.01 -15.34 -24.44
N GLU A 98 -8.57 -16.30 -23.71
CA GLU A 98 -9.30 -17.42 -24.28
C GLU A 98 -10.56 -16.92 -25.00
N THR A 99 -11.39 -16.11 -24.34
CA THR A 99 -12.62 -15.55 -24.93
C THR A 99 -12.33 -14.70 -26.16
N THR A 100 -11.27 -13.89 -26.15
CA THR A 100 -10.86 -13.10 -27.32
C THR A 100 -10.42 -14.00 -28.49
N SER A 101 -9.71 -15.09 -28.20
CA SER A 101 -9.31 -16.06 -29.22
C SER A 101 -10.51 -16.78 -29.83
N GLN A 102 -11.49 -17.15 -29.01
CA GLN A 102 -12.73 -17.78 -29.47
C GLN A 102 -13.57 -16.82 -30.30
N LEU A 103 -13.66 -15.55 -29.90
CA LEU A 103 -14.35 -14.51 -30.65
C LEU A 103 -13.74 -14.35 -32.04
N ARG A 104 -12.40 -14.27 -32.13
CA ARG A 104 -11.68 -14.21 -33.40
C ARG A 104 -11.94 -15.43 -34.28
N ARG A 105 -11.91 -16.65 -33.71
CA ARG A 105 -12.25 -17.88 -34.45
C ARG A 105 -13.71 -17.91 -34.91
N CYS A 106 -14.63 -17.34 -34.15
CA CYS A 106 -16.03 -17.20 -34.56
C CYS A 106 -16.18 -16.20 -35.70
N GLU A 107 -15.47 -15.07 -35.63
CA GLU A 107 -15.42 -14.07 -36.70
C GLU A 107 -14.84 -14.64 -37.99
N GLU A 108 -13.70 -15.34 -37.94
CA GLU A 108 -13.08 -16.01 -39.09
C GLU A 108 -14.05 -17.01 -39.74
N ARG A 109 -14.69 -17.88 -38.93
CA ARG A 109 -15.71 -18.82 -39.44
C ARG A 109 -16.94 -18.14 -40.04
N TYR A 110 -17.37 -17.03 -39.44
CA TYR A 110 -18.48 -16.26 -39.98
C TYR A 110 -18.12 -15.65 -41.34
N LEU A 111 -16.92 -15.07 -41.48
CA LEU A 111 -16.46 -14.51 -42.75
C LEU A 111 -16.29 -15.59 -43.84
N GLU A 112 -15.78 -16.77 -43.47
CA GLU A 112 -15.69 -17.93 -44.36
C GLU A 112 -17.06 -18.37 -44.89
N LEU A 113 -18.07 -18.45 -44.02
CA LEU A 113 -19.45 -18.79 -44.41
C LEU A 113 -20.05 -17.79 -45.41
N TRP A 114 -19.63 -16.53 -45.33
CA TRP A 114 -20.07 -15.46 -46.24
C TRP A 114 -19.20 -15.36 -47.50
N GLY A 115 -18.22 -16.24 -47.69
CA GLY A 115 -17.34 -16.26 -48.87
C GLY A 115 -16.33 -15.11 -48.92
N ILE A 116 -16.15 -14.38 -47.81
CA ILE A 116 -15.20 -13.28 -47.69
C ILE A 116 -13.90 -13.89 -47.15
N ALA A 117 -13.05 -14.39 -48.05
CA ALA A 117 -11.76 -14.92 -47.66
C ALA A 117 -10.88 -13.80 -47.06
N PRO A 118 -10.27 -13.99 -45.88
CA PRO A 118 -9.29 -13.05 -45.34
C PRO A 118 -7.98 -13.19 -46.12
N GLY A 119 -7.92 -12.64 -47.33
CA GLY A 119 -6.74 -12.80 -48.18
C GLY A 119 -6.88 -12.54 -49.67
N CYS A 120 -7.90 -11.83 -50.17
CA CYS A 120 -7.83 -11.29 -51.53
C CYS A 120 -6.86 -10.09 -51.56
N GLN A 121 -5.56 -10.37 -51.51
CA GLN A 121 -4.58 -9.50 -52.16
C GLN A 121 -4.93 -9.49 -53.64
N ASN A 122 -5.34 -8.33 -54.16
CA ASN A 122 -5.52 -8.10 -55.59
C ASN A 122 -4.27 -8.58 -56.35
N PRO A 123 -4.38 -9.55 -57.27
CA PRO A 123 -3.34 -9.85 -58.23
C PRO A 123 -3.61 -9.09 -59.53
N GLU A 124 -3.79 -7.77 -59.48
CA GLU A 124 -3.94 -6.97 -60.73
C GLU A 124 -3.10 -5.70 -60.65
N GLY A 125 -1.79 -5.93 -60.58
CA GLY A 125 -0.79 -5.07 -61.19
C GLY A 125 -0.15 -5.84 -62.34
N MET A 126 -0.88 -6.07 -63.43
CA MET A 126 -0.28 -6.40 -64.73
C MET A 126 -1.04 -5.66 -65.84
N ILE A 127 -0.25 -4.85 -66.55
CA ILE A 127 -0.50 -4.06 -67.78
C ILE A 127 -1.08 -2.66 -67.55
#